data_AF-A0A1I7X2L6-F1
#
_entry.id   AF-A0A1I7X2L6-F1
#
_cell.length_a   1.000
_cell.length_b   1.000
_cell.length_c   1.000
_cell.angle_alpha   90.00
_cell.angle_beta   90.00
_cell.angle_gamma   90.00
#
_symmetry.space_group_name_H-M   'P 1'
#
loop_
_entity.id
_entity.type
_entity.pdbx_description
1 polymer ?
#
loop_
_entity_poly.entity_id
_entity_poly.type
_entity_poly.pdbx_seq_one_letter_code
_entity_poly.pdbx_strand_id
1 'polypeptide(L)'
;MGDIPTNANVGCPGVGSEGAGKASGCAGCPNQGACSTGQAPKPDDDIQIIQDRFRGIKHKILILSGKGGVGKSTLTTNLARALASDINKQASATTF
;
A
#
# COMPACT_ATOMS: atom_id res chain seq x y z
N MET A 1 20.98 -2.24 3.45
CA MET A 1 20.77 -3.57 2.84
C MET A 1 19.51 -3.45 2.01
N GLY A 2 19.60 -3.64 0.69
CA GLY A 2 18.44 -3.44 -0.20
C GLY A 2 17.38 -4.50 0.03
N ASP A 3 16.11 -4.12 0.03
CA ASP A 3 15.01 -5.05 0.23
C ASP A 3 14.93 -6.06 -0.93
N ILE A 4 15.01 -7.34 -0.63
CA ILE A 4 14.82 -8.43 -1.61
C ILE A 4 13.39 -8.93 -1.47
N PRO A 5 12.51 -8.75 -2.47
CA PRO A 5 11.14 -9.23 -2.39
C PRO A 5 11.08 -10.77 -2.45
N THR A 6 10.05 -11.37 -1.85
CA THR A 6 9.91 -12.84 -1.72
C THR A 6 9.76 -13.58 -3.06
N ASN A 7 9.38 -12.88 -4.13
CA ASN A 7 9.28 -13.38 -5.48
C ASN A 7 10.48 -12.96 -6.37
N ALA A 8 11.58 -12.52 -5.77
CA ALA A 8 12.79 -12.21 -6.51
C ALA A 8 13.39 -13.48 -7.13
N ASN A 9 14.10 -13.30 -8.24
CA ASN A 9 14.92 -14.35 -8.82
C ASN A 9 16.10 -14.71 -7.91
N VAL A 10 16.60 -15.93 -8.08
CA VAL A 10 17.77 -16.42 -7.33
C VAL A 10 18.98 -15.53 -7.66
N GLY A 11 19.64 -15.01 -6.62
CA GLY A 11 20.78 -14.11 -6.77
C GLY A 11 20.43 -12.63 -6.96
N CYS A 12 19.18 -12.23 -6.67
CA CYS A 12 18.82 -10.81 -6.65
C CYS A 12 19.67 -10.03 -5.64
N PRO A 13 20.38 -8.97 -6.05
CA PRO A 13 21.23 -8.18 -5.16
C PRO A 13 20.43 -7.25 -4.22
N GLY A 14 19.11 -7.17 -4.39
CA GLY A 14 18.21 -6.29 -3.63
C GLY A 14 17.96 -4.95 -4.32
N VAL A 15 16.75 -4.41 -4.12
CA VAL A 15 16.37 -3.11 -4.70
C VAL A 15 17.20 -1.99 -4.05
N GLY A 16 17.66 -1.03 -4.86
CA GLY A 16 18.53 0.06 -4.39
C GLY A 16 19.99 -0.33 -4.10
N SER A 17 20.40 -1.58 -4.35
CA SER A 17 21.82 -1.96 -4.36
C SER A 17 22.52 -1.44 -5.62
N GLU A 18 23.85 -1.28 -5.58
CA GLU A 18 24.63 -0.89 -6.78
C GLU A 18 24.49 -1.90 -7.93
N GLY A 19 24.25 -3.17 -7.60
CA GLY A 19 24.04 -4.26 -8.56
C GLY A 19 22.61 -4.36 -9.10
N ALA A 20 21.66 -3.57 -8.59
CA ALA A 20 20.26 -3.63 -9.00
C ALA A 20 20.12 -3.35 -10.52
N GLY A 21 19.43 -4.24 -11.23
CA GLY A 21 19.23 -4.16 -12.69
C GLY A 21 20.47 -4.45 -13.54
N LYS A 22 21.65 -4.64 -12.92
CA LYS A 22 22.95 -4.85 -13.60
C LYS A 22 23.55 -6.24 -13.34
N ALA A 23 23.29 -6.82 -12.18
CA ALA A 23 23.79 -8.15 -11.82
C ALA A 23 23.19 -9.25 -12.71
N SER A 24 23.90 -10.38 -12.80
CA SER A 24 23.40 -11.57 -13.51
C SER A 24 22.06 -12.05 -12.95
N GLY A 25 21.90 -11.96 -11.63
CA GLY A 25 20.65 -12.16 -10.91
C GLY A 25 19.59 -11.08 -11.17
N CYS A 26 19.69 -10.24 -12.21
CA CYS A 26 18.61 -9.38 -12.68
C CYS A 26 18.15 -9.73 -14.10
N ALA A 27 18.85 -10.63 -14.79
CA ALA A 27 18.51 -11.03 -16.15
C ALA A 27 17.11 -11.68 -16.20
N GLY A 28 16.26 -11.19 -17.11
CA GLY A 28 14.89 -11.69 -17.27
C GLY A 28 13.90 -11.24 -16.19
N CYS A 29 14.33 -10.39 -15.23
CA CYS A 29 13.43 -9.80 -14.26
C CYS A 29 12.55 -8.74 -14.96
N PRO A 30 11.20 -8.79 -14.83
CA PRO A 30 10.31 -7.77 -15.41
C PRO A 30 10.64 -6.34 -14.97
N ASN A 31 11.24 -6.20 -13.78
CA ASN A 31 11.62 -4.91 -13.19
C ASN A 31 13.08 -4.53 -13.43
N GLN A 32 13.85 -5.28 -14.24
CA GLN A 32 15.28 -5.04 -14.47
C GLN A 32 15.56 -3.60 -14.90
N GLY A 33 14.77 -3.08 -15.85
CA GLY A 33 14.91 -1.71 -16.35
C GLY A 33 14.59 -0.65 -15.29
N ALA A 34 13.65 -0.91 -14.38
CA ALA A 34 13.35 -0.03 -13.26
C ALA A 34 14.47 -0.05 -12.21
N CYS A 35 15.07 -1.23 -11.97
CA CYS A 35 16.18 -1.37 -11.03
C CYS A 35 17.50 -0.78 -11.57
N SER A 36 17.73 -0.80 -12.89
CA SER A 36 19.00 -0.36 -13.49
C SER A 36 19.21 1.15 -13.47
N THR A 37 18.13 1.93 -13.31
CA THR A 37 18.21 3.40 -13.17
C THR A 37 18.85 3.82 -11.84
N GLY A 38 18.96 2.92 -10.86
CA GLY A 38 19.46 3.22 -9.52
C GLY A 38 18.59 4.22 -8.74
N GLN A 39 17.42 4.60 -9.29
CA GLN A 39 16.50 5.50 -8.63
C GLN A 39 15.67 4.69 -7.65
N ALA A 40 15.83 4.98 -6.35
CA ALA A 40 14.81 4.60 -5.38
C ALA A 40 13.45 5.15 -5.85
N PRO A 41 12.34 4.46 -5.57
CA PRO A 41 11.01 5.01 -5.81
C PRO A 41 10.97 6.43 -5.25
N LYS A 42 10.57 7.39 -6.09
CA LYS A 42 10.45 8.78 -5.64
C LYS A 42 9.53 8.79 -4.41
N PRO A 43 9.90 9.48 -3.33
CA PRO A 43 8.98 9.68 -2.22
C PRO A 43 7.66 10.19 -2.78
N ASP A 44 6.57 9.52 -2.44
CA ASP A 44 5.25 9.92 -2.88
C ASP A 44 4.80 11.10 -2.01
N ASP A 45 4.82 12.30 -2.60
CA ASP A 45 4.42 13.54 -1.92
C ASP A 45 2.96 13.46 -1.41
N ASP A 46 2.12 12.61 -2.01
CA ASP A 46 0.75 12.39 -1.55
C ASP A 46 0.69 11.71 -0.18
N ILE A 47 1.72 10.96 0.22
CA ILE A 47 1.76 10.31 1.54
C ILE A 47 1.65 11.35 2.65
N GLN A 48 2.36 12.47 2.55
CA GLN A 48 2.29 13.53 3.57
C GLN A 48 0.90 14.17 3.61
N ILE A 49 0.33 14.45 2.44
CA ILE A 49 -1.02 15.03 2.31
C ILE A 49 -2.07 14.10 2.93
N ILE A 50 -1.96 12.79 2.66
CA ILE A 50 -2.83 11.78 3.25
C ILE A 50 -2.64 11.76 4.77
N GLN A 51 -1.40 11.67 5.26
CA GLN A 51 -1.13 11.67 6.71
C GLN A 51 -1.75 12.87 7.42
N ASP A 52 -1.66 14.07 6.82
CA ASP A 52 -2.24 15.28 7.38
C ASP A 52 -3.77 15.24 7.43
N ARG A 53 -4.43 14.76 6.37
CA ARG A 53 -5.89 14.56 6.35
C ARG A 53 -6.36 13.57 7.41
N PHE A 54 -5.57 12.53 7.67
CA PHE A 54 -5.90 11.48 8.63
C PHE A 54 -5.44 11.79 10.06
N ARG A 55 -4.72 12.89 10.29
CA ARG A 55 -4.12 13.26 11.58
C ARG A 55 -5.16 13.38 12.70
N GLY A 56 -6.34 13.92 12.40
CA GLY A 56 -7.43 14.08 13.38
C GLY A 56 -8.27 12.82 13.64
N ILE A 57 -8.07 11.74 12.87
CA ILE A 57 -8.91 10.54 12.95
C ILE A 57 -8.36 9.58 14.00
N LYS A 58 -9.07 9.49 15.14
CA LYS A 58 -8.71 8.64 16.28
C LYS A 58 -8.74 7.15 15.96
N HIS A 59 -9.75 6.71 15.20
CA HIS A 59 -9.95 5.30 14.87
C HIS A 59 -10.04 5.12 13.35
N LYS A 60 -9.16 4.29 12.79
CA LYS A 60 -9.06 3.99 11.37
C LYS A 60 -9.42 2.51 11.18
N ILE A 61 -10.59 2.22 10.60
CA ILE A 61 -11.11 0.85 10.45
C ILE A 61 -11.05 0.48 8.97
N LEU A 62 -10.26 -0.54 8.64
CA LEU A 62 -10.13 -1.07 7.29
C LEU A 62 -10.95 -2.35 7.16
N ILE A 63 -11.95 -2.35 6.28
CA ILE A 63 -12.78 -3.52 5.98
C ILE A 63 -12.25 -4.19 4.72
N LEU A 64 -11.61 -5.35 4.88
CA LEU A 64 -11.10 -6.17 3.79
C LEU A 64 -11.95 -7.42 3.62
N SER A 65 -12.14 -7.84 2.38
CA SER A 65 -12.71 -9.14 2.06
C SER A 65 -12.33 -9.55 0.65
N GLY A 66 -12.39 -10.85 0.37
CA GLY A 66 -11.96 -11.48 -0.88
C GLY A 66 -12.83 -11.13 -2.11
N LYS A 67 -13.21 -12.15 -2.89
CA LYS A 67 -13.92 -12.00 -4.18
C LYS A 67 -15.18 -11.09 -4.09
N GLY A 68 -15.63 -10.58 -5.23
CA GLY A 68 -16.83 -9.72 -5.31
C GLY A 68 -18.08 -10.39 -4.74
N GLY A 69 -19.00 -9.58 -4.17
CA GLY A 69 -20.31 -10.06 -3.69
C GLY A 69 -20.38 -10.50 -2.22
N VAL A 70 -19.28 -10.53 -1.49
CA VAL A 70 -19.21 -10.92 -0.06
C VAL A 70 -19.78 -9.88 0.94
N GLY A 71 -20.35 -8.78 0.45
CA GLY A 71 -21.03 -7.79 1.31
C GLY A 71 -20.14 -6.74 1.99
N LYS A 72 -18.89 -6.52 1.54
CA LYS A 72 -17.98 -5.47 2.08
C LYS A 72 -18.68 -4.12 2.24
N SER A 73 -19.25 -3.61 1.16
CA SER A 73 -19.91 -2.30 1.10
C SER A 73 -21.12 -2.23 2.04
N THR A 74 -21.89 -3.31 2.12
CA THR A 74 -23.05 -3.42 3.01
C THR A 74 -22.62 -3.34 4.47
N LEU A 75 -21.59 -4.09 4.86
CA LEU A 75 -21.04 -4.03 6.21
C LEU A 75 -20.49 -2.64 6.53
N THR A 76 -19.69 -2.05 5.63
CA THR A 76 -19.13 -0.71 5.80
C THR A 76 -20.23 0.33 6.01
N THR A 77 -21.31 0.26 5.23
CA THR A 77 -22.44 1.19 5.33
C THR A 77 -23.19 1.04 6.65
N ASN A 78 -23.48 -0.19 7.06
CA ASN A 78 -24.19 -0.47 8.32
C ASN A 78 -23.34 -0.08 9.53
N LEU A 79 -22.03 -0.37 9.50
CA LEU A 79 -21.12 0.03 10.56
C LEU A 79 -21.03 1.56 10.68
N ALA A 80 -20.90 2.27 9.56
CA ALA A 80 -20.87 3.72 9.55
C ALA A 80 -22.16 4.32 10.11
N ARG A 81 -23.32 3.77 9.74
CA ARG A 81 -24.62 4.18 10.27
C ARG A 81 -24.74 3.93 11.78
N ALA A 82 -24.27 2.78 12.26
CA ALA A 82 -24.26 2.48 13.69
C ALA A 82 -23.34 3.44 14.46
N LEU A 83 -22.15 3.76 13.94
CA LEU A 83 -21.23 4.71 14.57
C LEU A 83 -21.77 6.15 14.57
N ALA A 84 -22.47 6.55 13.50
CA ALA A 84 -23.11 7.86 13.39
C ALA A 84 -24.33 8.02 14.30
N SER A 85 -24.83 6.94 14.93
CA SER A 85 -25.93 7.04 15.89
C SER A 85 -25.53 7.66 17.23
N ASP A 86 -24.23 7.71 17.54
CA ASP A 86 -23.69 8.47 18.67
C ASP A 86 -23.42 9.92 18.26
N ILE A 87 -24.13 10.87 18.86
CA ILE A 87 -24.05 12.30 18.51
C ILE A 87 -22.66 12.89 18.73
N ASN A 88 -21.85 12.27 19.60
CA ASN A 88 -20.52 12.75 19.94
C ASN A 88 -19.44 12.21 18.98
N LYS A 89 -19.83 11.36 18.02
CA LYS A 89 -18.90 10.72 17.08
C LYS A 89 -19.26 11.13 15.64
N GLN A 90 -18.26 11.60 14.91
CA GLN A 90 -18.37 11.77 13.46
C GLN A 90 -17.82 10.51 12.79
N ALA A 91 -18.63 9.92 11.91
CA ALA A 91 -18.25 8.74 11.13
C ALA A 91 -18.24 9.10 9.64
N SER A 92 -17.14 8.74 8.97
CA SER A 92 -17.02 8.79 7.51
C SER A 92 -16.71 7.38 7.01
N ALA A 93 -17.37 6.97 5.93
CA ALA A 93 -17.14 5.69 5.29
C ALA A 93 -16.91 5.88 3.79
N THR A 94 -15.89 5.20 3.30
CA THR A 94 -15.55 5.12 1.88
C THR A 94 -15.37 3.64 1.55
N THR A 95 -16.00 3.18 0.48
CA THR A 95 -15.86 1.81 -0.02
C THR A 95 -14.92 1.83 -1.21
N PHE A 96 -13.95 0.91 -1.24
CA PHE A 96 -13.05 0.66 -2.37
C PHE A 96 -13.50 -0.57 -3.16
#